data_AF-A0A2T0BFM8-F1
#
_entry.id   AF-A0A2T0BFM8-F1
#
_cell.length_a   1.000
_cell.length_b   1.000
_cell.length_c   1.000
_cell.angle_alpha   90.00
_cell.angle_beta   90.00
_cell.angle_gamma   90.00
#
_symmetry.space_group_name_H-M   'P 1'
#
loop_
_entity.id
_entity.type
_entity.pdbx_description
1 polymer ?
#
loop_
_entity_poly.entity_id
_entity_poly.type
_entity_poly.pdbx_seq_one_letter_code
_entity_poly.pdbx_strand_id
1 'polypeptide(L)'
;MKSIKTKITLTFSLICIFLVLFSSIVSYFIASTAIQNESKEKILFASQKYSEMINGVLDGQAKILNEIAFNIGNDQNFNETDTLSYLEKKLKVNSNVTDIYLGTNEKHMLDGAG
;
A
#
# COMPACT_ATOMS: atom_id res chain seq x y z
N MET A 1 36.67 17.41 -59.69
CA MET A 1 36.70 18.08 -58.37
C MET A 1 35.36 18.09 -57.63
N LYS A 2 34.20 18.27 -58.30
CA LYS A 2 32.87 18.26 -57.62
C LYS A 2 32.57 16.94 -56.88
N SER A 3 32.78 15.77 -57.50
CA SER A 3 32.47 14.47 -56.86
C SER A 3 33.31 14.15 -55.62
N ILE A 4 34.57 14.59 -55.57
CA ILE A 4 35.46 14.40 -54.41
C ILE A 4 34.96 15.23 -53.23
N LYS A 5 34.61 16.51 -53.47
CA LYS A 5 34.04 17.39 -52.43
C LYS A 5 32.75 16.79 -51.86
N THR A 6 31.85 16.30 -52.72
CA THR A 6 30.60 15.66 -52.29
C THR A 6 30.84 14.39 -51.45
N LYS A 7 31.80 13.53 -51.83
CA LYS A 7 32.15 12.33 -51.05
C LYS A 7 32.67 12.69 -49.65
N ILE A 8 33.54 13.69 -49.55
CA ILE A 8 34.10 14.14 -48.26
C ILE A 8 32.98 14.70 -47.35
N THR A 9 32.09 15.54 -47.90
CA THR A 9 30.94 16.08 -47.15
C THR A 9 30.00 14.98 -46.66
N LEU A 10 29.72 13.97 -47.50
CA LEU A 10 28.85 12.84 -47.13
C LEU A 10 29.44 12.03 -45.98
N THR A 11 30.74 11.72 -46.02
CA THR A 11 31.43 10.98 -44.96
C THR A 11 31.40 11.73 -43.64
N PHE A 12 31.67 13.04 -43.65
CA PHE A 12 31.60 13.86 -42.44
C PHE A 12 30.18 13.92 -41.86
N SER A 13 29.16 14.06 -42.72
CA SER A 13 27.76 14.02 -42.30
C SER A 13 27.40 12.69 -41.63
N LEU A 14 27.82 11.56 -42.20
CA LEU A 14 27.59 10.23 -41.61
C LEU A 14 28.26 10.09 -40.25
N ILE A 15 29.50 10.53 -40.10
CA ILE A 15 30.22 10.50 -38.82
C ILE A 15 29.46 11.33 -37.76
N CYS A 16 28.99 12.53 -38.11
CA CYS A 16 28.20 13.35 -37.20
C CYS A 16 26.91 12.63 -36.77
N ILE A 17 26.21 11.98 -37.69
CA ILE A 17 25.00 11.20 -37.38
C ILE A 17 25.34 10.07 -36.38
N PHE A 18 26.41 9.32 -36.62
CA PHE A 18 26.83 8.25 -35.70
C PHE A 18 27.20 8.76 -34.31
N LEU A 19 27.91 9.90 -34.22
CA LEU A 19 28.26 10.51 -32.93
C LEU A 19 27.01 10.93 -32.15
N VAL A 20 26.02 11.54 -32.83
CA VAL A 20 24.75 11.93 -32.20
C VAL A 20 23.96 10.71 -31.74
N LEU A 21 23.90 9.65 -32.56
CA LEU A 21 23.23 8.41 -32.19
C LEU A 21 23.90 7.76 -30.97
N PHE A 22 25.22 7.64 -30.97
CA PHE A 22 25.97 7.07 -29.85
C PHE A 22 25.77 7.87 -28.56
N SER A 23 25.86 9.20 -28.64
CA SER A 23 25.60 10.07 -27.49
C SER A 23 24.18 9.89 -26.98
N SER A 24 23.18 9.80 -27.87
CA SER A 24 21.78 9.63 -27.48
C SER A 24 21.54 8.31 -26.77
N ILE A 25 22.17 7.21 -27.23
CA ILE A 25 22.07 5.89 -26.61
C ILE A 25 22.65 5.91 -25.19
N VAL A 26 23.85 6.47 -25.02
CA VAL A 26 24.49 6.59 -23.70
C VAL A 26 23.64 7.44 -22.76
N SER A 27 23.16 8.60 -23.23
CA SER A 27 22.27 9.47 -22.44
C SER A 27 20.99 8.76 -22.04
N TYR A 28 20.39 7.97 -22.95
CA TYR A 28 19.21 7.18 -22.65
C TYR A 28 19.46 6.15 -21.53
N PHE A 29 20.59 5.42 -21.57
CA PHE A 29 20.92 4.44 -20.52
C PHE A 29 21.13 5.09 -19.14
N ILE A 30 21.79 6.24 -19.10
CA ILE A 30 21.98 6.99 -17.85
C ILE A 30 20.62 7.45 -17.32
N ALA A 31 19.80 8.07 -18.17
CA ALA A 31 18.49 8.56 -17.80
C ALA A 31 17.56 7.42 -17.34
N SER A 32 17.53 6.30 -18.06
CA SER A 32 16.69 5.15 -17.70
C SER A 32 17.10 4.56 -16.37
N THR A 33 18.41 4.46 -16.09
CA THR A 33 18.91 3.94 -14.81
C THR A 33 18.55 4.86 -13.66
N ALA A 34 18.73 6.18 -13.83
CA ALA A 34 18.36 7.18 -12.83
C ALA A 34 16.86 7.14 -12.52
N ILE A 35 16.02 7.13 -13.55
CA ILE A 35 14.55 7.06 -13.41
C ILE A 35 14.13 5.76 -12.73
N GLN A 36 14.73 4.63 -13.10
CA GLN A 36 14.41 3.34 -12.47
C GLN A 36 14.78 3.32 -11.00
N ASN A 37 15.93 3.88 -10.62
CA ASN A 37 16.35 3.94 -9.22
C ASN A 37 15.41 4.83 -8.40
N GLU A 38 15.11 6.04 -8.89
CA GLU A 38 14.19 6.96 -8.22
C GLU A 38 12.77 6.37 -8.12
N SER A 39 12.31 5.70 -9.19
CA SER A 39 10.98 5.06 -9.21
C SER A 39 10.90 3.92 -8.21
N LYS A 40 11.94 3.06 -8.13
CA LYS A 40 12.00 1.97 -7.15
C LYS A 40 11.97 2.50 -5.72
N GLU A 41 12.74 3.55 -5.44
CA GLU A 41 12.77 4.17 -4.11
C GLU A 41 11.42 4.75 -3.73
N LYS A 42 10.77 5.50 -4.63
CA LYS A 42 9.43 6.07 -4.38
C LYS A 42 8.38 4.99 -4.19
N ILE A 43 8.41 3.93 -4.99
CA ILE A 43 7.49 2.79 -4.85
C ILE A 43 7.73 2.08 -3.52
N LEU A 44 8.99 1.85 -3.14
CA LEU A 44 9.33 1.23 -1.86
C LEU A 44 8.84 2.06 -0.68
N PHE A 45 9.11 3.37 -0.69
CA PHE A 45 8.66 4.29 0.36
C PHE A 45 7.13 4.33 0.46
N ALA A 46 6.44 4.43 -0.68
CA ALA A 46 4.97 4.40 -0.70
C ALA A 46 4.43 3.06 -0.16
N SER A 47 5.03 1.94 -0.57
CA SER A 47 4.66 0.61 -0.08
C SER A 47 4.86 0.47 1.43
N GLN A 48 5.98 0.96 1.96
CA GLN A 48 6.25 0.97 3.39
C GLN A 48 5.22 1.82 4.14
N LYS A 49 4.96 3.04 3.66
CA LYS A 49 3.95 3.94 4.25
C LYS A 49 2.56 3.31 4.29
N TYR A 50 2.11 2.68 3.21
CA TYR A 50 0.81 2.02 3.19
C TYR A 50 0.77 0.77 4.07
N SER A 51 1.86 0.00 4.13
CA SER A 51 1.99 -1.14 5.05
C SER A 51 1.88 -0.69 6.51
N GLU A 52 2.59 0.37 6.90
CA GLU A 52 2.50 0.96 8.23
C GLU A 52 1.08 1.45 8.56
N MET A 53 0.41 2.10 7.61
CA MET A 53 -0.98 2.54 7.77
C MET A 53 -1.93 1.37 7.99
N ILE A 54 -1.83 0.31 7.17
CA ILE A 54 -2.63 -0.90 7.32
C ILE A 54 -2.36 -1.57 8.66
N ASN A 55 -1.09 -1.73 9.04
CA ASN A 55 -0.71 -2.29 10.33
C ASN A 55 -1.24 -1.46 11.50
N GLY A 56 -1.22 -0.13 11.40
CA GLY A 56 -1.77 0.75 12.43
C GLY A 56 -3.29 0.58 12.58
N VAL A 57 -4.04 0.47 11.47
CA VAL A 57 -5.48 0.19 11.51
C VAL A 57 -5.74 -1.18 12.14
N LEU A 58 -5.02 -2.22 11.71
CA LEU A 58 -5.19 -3.58 12.23
C LEU A 58 -4.83 -3.69 13.72
N ASP A 59 -3.73 -3.08 14.16
CA ASP A 59 -3.33 -3.05 15.58
C ASP A 59 -4.36 -2.30 16.44
N GLY A 60 -4.90 -1.18 15.93
CA GLY A 60 -6.00 -0.46 16.56
C GLY A 60 -7.23 -1.33 16.76
N GLN A 61 -7.66 -2.06 15.73
CA GLN A 61 -8.80 -2.98 15.83
C GLN A 61 -8.50 -4.19 16.73
N ALA A 62 -7.29 -4.74 16.68
CA ALA A 62 -6.87 -5.84 17.54
C ALA A 62 -6.90 -5.45 19.02
N LYS A 63 -6.49 -4.23 19.38
CA LYS A 63 -6.58 -3.71 20.75
C LYS A 63 -8.03 -3.60 21.23
N ILE A 64 -8.93 -3.08 20.38
CA ILE A 64 -10.36 -2.99 20.69
C ILE A 64 -10.95 -4.39 20.88
N LEU A 65 -10.63 -5.33 19.99
CA LEU A 65 -11.09 -6.71 20.08
C LEU A 65 -10.59 -7.41 21.36
N ASN A 66 -9.31 -7.22 21.71
CA ASN A 66 -8.74 -7.75 22.95
C ASN A 66 -9.41 -7.15 24.19
N GLU A 67 -9.74 -5.85 24.18
CA GLU A 67 -10.48 -5.20 25.26
C GLU A 67 -11.88 -5.80 25.40
N ILE A 68 -12.60 -6.00 24.29
CA ILE A 68 -13.92 -6.63 24.26
C ILE A 68 -13.84 -8.05 24.81
N ALA A 69 -12.90 -8.86 24.31
CA ALA A 69 -12.69 -10.23 24.75
C ALA A 69 -12.33 -10.32 26.23
N PHE A 70 -11.49 -9.40 26.72
CA PHE A 70 -11.13 -9.32 28.14
C PHE A 70 -12.33 -8.98 29.02
N ASN A 71 -13.13 -7.99 28.63
CA ASN A 71 -14.29 -7.56 29.42
C ASN A 71 -15.37 -8.64 29.47
N ILE A 72 -15.68 -9.27 28.34
CA ILE A 72 -16.67 -10.36 28.27
C ILE A 72 -16.14 -11.62 28.98
N GLY A 73 -14.88 -11.99 28.75
CA GLY A 73 -14.30 -13.20 29.32
C GLY A 73 -14.10 -13.16 30.84
N ASN A 74 -14.03 -11.97 31.44
CA ASN A 74 -13.93 -11.80 32.89
C ASN A 74 -15.25 -11.41 33.56
N ASP A 75 -16.35 -11.35 32.80
CA ASP A 75 -17.67 -11.10 33.37
C ASP A 75 -18.18 -12.35 34.12
N GLN A 76 -18.18 -12.27 35.45
CA GLN A 76 -18.68 -13.36 36.31
C GLN A 76 -20.20 -13.54 36.24
N ASN A 77 -20.93 -12.57 35.67
CA ASN A 77 -22.38 -12.57 35.55
C ASN A 77 -22.82 -12.45 34.09
N PHE A 78 -22.12 -13.14 33.19
CA PHE A 78 -22.41 -13.11 31.76
C PHE A 78 -23.92 -13.20 31.48
N ASN A 79 -24.43 -12.18 30.80
CA ASN A 79 -25.81 -12.06 30.38
C ASN A 79 -25.83 -11.66 28.90
N GLU A 80 -26.55 -12.41 28.07
CA GLU A 80 -26.60 -12.17 26.62
C GLU A 80 -27.16 -10.79 26.27
N THR A 81 -28.15 -10.29 27.01
CA THR A 81 -28.78 -8.97 26.77
C THR A 81 -27.83 -7.82 27.12
N ASP A 82 -27.12 -7.93 28.24
CA ASP A 82 -26.14 -6.93 28.66
C ASP A 82 -24.91 -6.95 27.75
N THR A 83 -24.48 -8.16 27.34
CA THR A 83 -23.39 -8.35 26.37
C THR A 83 -23.75 -7.75 25.02
N LEU A 84 -24.95 -8.02 24.50
CA LEU A 84 -25.44 -7.43 23.25
C LEU A 84 -25.44 -5.89 23.34
N SER A 85 -25.99 -5.33 24.42
CA SER A 85 -25.99 -3.88 24.66
C SER A 85 -24.57 -3.30 24.72
N TYR A 86 -23.62 -4.04 25.27
CA TYR A 86 -22.21 -3.68 25.28
C TYR A 86 -21.58 -3.70 23.89
N LEU A 87 -21.84 -4.73 23.07
CA LEU A 87 -21.35 -4.81 21.70
C LEU A 87 -21.91 -3.67 20.83
N GLU A 88 -23.21 -3.38 20.92
CA GLU A 88 -23.85 -2.24 20.24
C GLU A 88 -23.17 -0.92 20.62
N LYS A 89 -22.86 -0.73 21.91
CA LYS A 89 -22.19 0.48 22.39
C LYS A 89 -20.77 0.59 21.84
N LYS A 90 -20.03 -0.52 21.78
CA LYS A 90 -18.67 -0.57 21.20
C LYS A 90 -18.70 -0.32 19.69
N LEU A 91 -19.71 -0.83 18.99
CA LEU A 91 -19.91 -0.59 17.56
C LEU A 91 -20.21 0.90 17.28
N LYS A 92 -21.14 1.50 18.03
CA LYS A 92 -21.52 2.93 17.88
C LYS A 92 -20.35 3.90 18.01
N VAL A 93 -19.32 3.55 18.79
CA VAL A 93 -18.13 4.40 18.99
C VAL A 93 -16.96 4.05 18.06
N ASN A 94 -17.06 2.97 17.27
CA ASN A 94 -16.00 2.53 16.36
C ASN A 94 -16.45 2.65 14.89
N SER A 95 -16.23 3.83 14.29
CA SER A 95 -16.60 4.09 12.90
C SER A 95 -15.77 3.35 11.85
N ASN A 96 -14.77 2.55 12.27
CA ASN A 96 -13.87 1.84 11.37
C ASN A 96 -14.28 0.38 11.12
N VAL A 97 -15.35 -0.10 11.77
CA VAL A 97 -15.89 -1.45 11.58
C VAL A 97 -17.36 -1.36 11.21
N THR A 98 -17.83 -2.32 10.42
CA THR A 98 -19.25 -2.43 10.08
C THR A 98 -20.05 -3.14 11.16
N ASP A 99 -19.38 -3.99 11.93
CA ASP A 99 -20.03 -4.88 12.89
C ASP A 99 -19.04 -5.35 13.97
N ILE A 100 -19.58 -5.72 15.14
CA ILE A 100 -18.92 -6.39 16.24
C ILE A 100 -19.87 -7.48 16.75
N TYR A 101 -19.46 -8.74 16.59
CA TYR A 101 -20.26 -9.91 16.97
C TYR A 101 -19.48 -10.87 17.86
N LEU A 102 -20.22 -11.69 18.62
CA LEU A 102 -19.70 -12.74 19.48
C LEU A 102 -20.42 -14.05 19.18
N GLY A 103 -19.66 -15.10 18.86
CA GLY A 103 -20.17 -16.48 18.82
C GLY A 103 -19.97 -17.18 20.16
N THR A 104 -21.01 -17.83 20.68
CA THR A 104 -20.95 -18.61 21.93
C THR A 104 -20.82 -20.11 21.67
N ASN A 105 -20.35 -20.87 22.66
CA ASN A 105 -20.27 -22.33 22.58
C ASN A 105 -21.65 -23.00 22.45
N GLU A 106 -22.71 -22.29 22.83
CA GLU A 106 -24.10 -22.74 22.71
C GLU A 106 -24.66 -22.56 21.29
N LYS A 107 -23.82 -22.17 20.33
CA LYS A 107 -24.18 -21.88 18.93
C LYS A 107 -25.10 -20.68 18.77
N HIS A 108 -25.12 -19.79 19.75
CA HIS A 108 -25.76 -18.47 19.61
C HIS A 108 -24.75 -17.45 19.09
N MET A 109 -25.27 -16.44 18.40
CA MET A 109 -24.51 -15.29 17.95
C MET A 109 -25.16 -14.04 18.51
N LEU A 110 -24.36 -13.20 19.16
CA LEU A 110 -24.75 -11.86 19.57
C LEU A 110 -24.15 -10.88 18.56
N ASP A 111 -25.00 -10.14 17.87
CA ASP A 111 -24.63 -9.26 16.78
C ASP A 111 -24.94 -7.81 17.18
N GLY A 112 -23.92 -6.98 17.34
CA GLY A 112 -24.08 -5.59 17.74
C GLY A 112 -24.68 -4.68 16.65
N ALA A 113 -24.75 -5.13 15.40
CA ALA A 113 -25.37 -4.41 14.29
C ALA A 113 -26.86 -4.75 14.09
N GLY A 114 -27.32 -5.90 14.59
CA GLY A 114 -28.72 -6.32 14.64
C GLY A 114 -29.12 -7.44 13.69
#